data_AF-A0A4Q7J9X0-F1
#
_entry.id   AF-A0A4Q7J9X0-F1
#
_cell.length_a   1.000
_cell.length_b   1.000
_cell.length_c   1.000
_cell.angle_alpha   90.00
_cell.angle_beta   90.00
_cell.angle_gamma   90.00
#
_symmetry.space_group_name_H-M   'P 1'
#
loop_
_entity.id
_entity.type
_entity.pdbx_description
1 polymer ?
#
loop_
_entity_poly.entity_id
_entity_poly.type
_entity_poly.pdbx_seq_one_letter_code
_entity_poly.pdbx_strand_id
1 'polypeptide(L)'
;MTTGIQVNPDILRAGAQNVVNSVVAHLQAQRQSYQEAYDLVSSRVFYWTGGHGGSGRMPDAGDKFLNWLAGMISAKITELDSFISGLQTHSANMIELADRTHGADLRATETLNKIARGLDGLGV
;
A
#
# COMPACT_ATOMS: atom_id res chain seq x y z
N MET A 1 31.04 -18.13 -15.63
CA MET A 1 29.82 -17.63 -16.31
C MET A 1 28.81 -17.30 -15.24
N THR A 2 28.66 -16.03 -14.89
CA THR A 2 27.55 -15.59 -14.04
C THR A 2 26.29 -15.69 -14.88
N THR A 3 25.45 -16.68 -14.60
CA THR A 3 24.06 -16.69 -15.07
C THR A 3 23.42 -15.41 -14.56
N GLY A 4 23.32 -14.40 -15.42
CA GLY A 4 22.73 -13.12 -15.07
C GLY A 4 21.33 -13.35 -14.52
N ILE A 5 20.99 -12.71 -13.40
CA ILE A 5 19.64 -12.72 -12.87
C ILE A 5 18.73 -12.14 -13.96
N GLN A 6 17.99 -13.01 -14.66
CA GLN A 6 17.00 -12.59 -15.63
C GLN A 6 15.74 -12.20 -14.87
N VAL A 7 15.47 -10.90 -14.80
CA VAL A 7 14.22 -10.38 -14.29
C VAL A 7 13.25 -10.31 -15.46
N ASN A 8 12.21 -11.14 -15.44
CA ASN A 8 11.13 -11.03 -16.43
C ASN A 8 10.27 -9.79 -16.09
N PRO A 9 10.25 -8.76 -16.97
CA PRO A 9 9.53 -7.52 -16.68
C PRO A 9 8.02 -7.72 -16.55
N ASP A 10 7.42 -8.67 -17.25
CA ASP A 10 5.98 -8.91 -17.19
C ASP A 10 5.57 -9.54 -15.87
N ILE A 11 6.38 -10.47 -15.34
CA ILE A 11 6.17 -11.05 -14.01
C ILE A 11 6.32 -9.97 -12.93
N LEU A 12 7.32 -9.09 -13.08
CA LEU A 12 7.57 -8.00 -12.14
C LEU A 12 6.39 -7.02 -12.10
N ARG A 13 5.91 -6.60 -13.28
CA ARG A 13 4.77 -5.69 -13.45
C ARG A 13 3.50 -6.31 -12.88
N ALA A 14 3.18 -7.56 -13.24
CA ALA A 14 1.99 -8.25 -12.76
C ALA A 14 2.00 -8.42 -11.23
N GLY A 15 3.15 -8.78 -10.65
CA GLY A 15 3.32 -8.89 -9.20
C GLY A 15 3.08 -7.56 -8.48
N ALA A 16 3.69 -6.49 -8.96
CA ALA A 16 3.49 -5.15 -8.39
C ALA A 16 2.03 -4.67 -8.52
N GLN A 17 1.39 -4.93 -9.66
CA GLN A 17 -0.02 -4.61 -9.87
C GLN A 17 -0.93 -5.37 -8.89
N ASN A 18 -0.64 -6.65 -8.63
CA ASN A 18 -1.41 -7.47 -7.69
C ASN A 18 -1.30 -6.96 -6.25
N VAL A 19 -0.12 -6.49 -5.81
CA VAL A 19 0.04 -5.86 -4.49
C VAL A 19 -0.85 -4.62 -4.37
N VAL A 20 -0.88 -3.77 -5.40
CA VAL A 20 -1.76 -2.59 -5.42
C VAL A 20 -3.25 -2.98 -5.43
N ASN A 21 -3.63 -3.95 -6.25
CA ASN A 21 -5.05 -4.27 -6.43
C ASN A 21 -5.64 -5.07 -5.25
N SER A 22 -4.87 -5.94 -4.62
CA SER A 22 -5.38 -6.81 -3.55
C SER A 22 -5.00 -6.31 -2.17
N VAL A 23 -3.70 -6.14 -1.90
CA VAL A 23 -3.22 -5.85 -0.55
C VAL A 23 -3.60 -4.44 -0.12
N VAL A 24 -3.35 -3.45 -0.97
CA VAL A 24 -3.71 -2.05 -0.65
C VAL A 24 -5.22 -1.89 -0.51
N ALA A 25 -6.03 -2.56 -1.34
CA ALA A 25 -7.49 -2.53 -1.22
C ALA A 25 -7.97 -3.09 0.13
N HIS A 26 -7.41 -4.22 0.59
CA HIS A 26 -7.73 -4.77 1.92
C HIS A 26 -7.33 -3.82 3.06
N LEU A 27 -6.17 -3.19 2.97
CA LEU A 27 -5.70 -2.24 3.97
C LEU A 27 -6.54 -0.96 4.00
N GLN A 28 -7.00 -0.48 2.83
CA GLN A 28 -7.92 0.65 2.74
C GLN A 28 -9.28 0.33 3.37
N ALA A 29 -9.82 -0.88 3.16
CA ALA A 29 -11.04 -1.32 3.82
C ALA A 29 -10.85 -1.39 5.34
N GLN A 30 -9.72 -1.93 5.83
CA GLN A 30 -9.41 -1.95 7.26
C GLN A 30 -9.29 -0.54 7.85
N ARG A 31 -8.65 0.38 7.13
CA ARG A 31 -8.54 1.80 7.48
C ARG A 31 -9.91 2.46 7.58
N GLN A 32 -10.84 2.14 6.67
CA GLN A 32 -12.22 2.60 6.74
C GLN A 32 -12.94 2.07 7.98
N SER A 33 -12.79 0.79 8.33
CA SER A 33 -13.39 0.24 9.56
C SER A 33 -12.88 0.94 10.82
N TYR A 34 -11.60 1.32 10.87
CA TYR A 34 -11.09 2.13 11.97
C TYR A 34 -11.65 3.55 11.98
N GLN A 35 -11.88 4.17 10.82
CA GLN A 35 -12.53 5.47 10.73
C GLN A 35 -13.96 5.42 11.28
N GLU A 36 -14.74 4.42 10.90
CA GLU A 36 -16.10 4.22 11.41
C GLU A 36 -16.11 4.02 12.93
N ALA A 37 -15.14 3.26 13.47
CA ALA A 37 -14.96 3.09 14.90
C ALA A 37 -14.57 4.40 15.61
N TYR A 38 -13.70 5.20 15.00
CA TYR A 38 -13.31 6.51 15.53
C TYR A 38 -14.52 7.45 15.61
N ASP A 39 -15.32 7.51 14.54
CA ASP A 39 -16.51 8.36 14.48
C ASP A 39 -17.55 7.93 15.53
N LEU A 40 -17.72 6.62 15.74
CA LEU A 40 -18.60 6.08 16.78
C LEU A 40 -18.14 6.47 18.20
N VAL A 41 -16.85 6.31 18.49
CA VAL A 41 -16.29 6.64 19.81
C VAL A 41 -16.32 8.16 20.05
N SER A 42 -16.09 8.95 19.00
CA SER A 42 -16.00 10.42 19.09
C SER A 42 -17.37 11.12 19.10
N SER A 43 -18.41 10.51 18.52
CA SER A 43 -19.76 11.11 18.44
C SER A 43 -20.53 11.13 19.76
N ARG A 44 -20.05 10.42 20.79
CA ARG A 44 -20.58 10.48 22.18
C ARG A 44 -22.10 10.34 22.25
N VAL A 45 -22.65 9.34 21.56
CA VAL A 45 -24.10 9.17 21.35
C VAL A 45 -24.87 8.79 22.63
N PHE A 46 -24.19 8.38 23.70
CA PHE A 46 -24.85 7.96 24.94
C PHE A 46 -24.02 8.31 26.19
N TYR A 47 -24.66 8.91 27.19
CA TYR A 47 -24.07 9.05 28.52
C TYR A 47 -24.16 7.71 29.23
N TRP A 48 -23.03 7.03 29.41
CA TRP A 48 -22.96 5.93 30.38
C TRP A 48 -23.00 6.54 31.79
N THR A 49 -24.21 6.63 32.38
CA THR A 49 -24.40 7.22 33.72
C THR A 49 -24.16 6.23 34.86
N GLY A 50 -23.87 4.97 34.55
CA GLY A 50 -23.80 3.85 35.49
C GLY A 50 -25.12 3.57 36.20
N GLY A 51 -25.32 2.32 36.58
CA GLY A 51 -26.46 1.93 37.43
C GLY A 51 -26.43 2.68 38.76
N HIS A 52 -27.63 2.95 39.29
CA HIS A 52 -27.93 3.71 40.51
C HIS A 52 -26.85 3.64 41.61
N GLY A 53 -26.13 4.76 41.81
CA GLY A 53 -25.45 5.04 43.07
C GLY A 53 -24.12 5.79 42.95
N GLY A 54 -24.16 7.11 43.15
CA GLY A 54 -23.04 7.83 43.79
C GLY A 54 -22.13 8.68 42.89
N SER A 55 -22.38 9.99 42.94
CA SER A 55 -21.51 11.10 42.51
C SER A 55 -21.32 11.27 40.99
N GLY A 56 -21.45 12.49 40.47
CA GLY A 56 -21.21 12.84 39.05
C GLY A 56 -19.76 12.67 38.56
N ARG A 57 -19.02 11.68 39.07
CA ARG A 57 -17.67 11.26 38.68
C ARG A 57 -17.64 10.31 37.48
N MET A 58 -18.77 9.73 37.07
CA MET A 58 -18.84 8.79 35.95
C MET A 58 -18.74 9.41 34.55
N PRO A 59 -19.32 10.59 34.25
CA PRO A 59 -19.17 11.21 32.93
C PRO A 59 -17.71 11.58 32.60
N ASP A 60 -16.97 12.14 33.56
CA ASP A 60 -15.56 12.53 33.36
C ASP A 60 -14.64 11.31 33.15
N ALA A 61 -14.88 10.21 33.89
CA ALA A 61 -14.14 8.97 33.69
C ALA A 61 -14.47 8.33 32.33
N GLY A 62 -15.74 8.33 31.92
CA GLY A 62 -16.17 7.87 30.60
C GLY A 62 -15.54 8.69 29.47
N ASP A 63 -15.48 10.01 29.63
CA ASP A 63 -14.87 10.89 28.63
C ASP A 63 -13.37 10.65 28.49
N LYS A 64 -12.66 10.50 29.60
CA LYS A 64 -11.22 10.18 29.59
C LYS A 64 -10.96 8.83 28.90
N PHE A 65 -11.79 7.83 29.15
CA PHE A 65 -11.69 6.54 28.49
C PHE A 65 -11.96 6.62 26.99
N LEU A 66 -13.06 7.27 26.58
CA LEU A 66 -13.41 7.42 25.17
C LEU A 66 -12.36 8.25 24.41
N ASN A 67 -11.82 9.31 25.02
CA ASN A 67 -10.74 10.10 24.43
C ASN A 67 -9.45 9.29 24.27
N TRP A 68 -9.08 8.48 25.27
CA TRP A 68 -7.94 7.57 25.17
C TRP A 68 -8.14 6.55 24.05
N LEU A 69 -9.33 5.94 23.96
CA LEU A 69 -9.67 4.97 22.92
C LEU A 69 -9.66 5.61 21.53
N ALA A 70 -10.25 6.81 21.37
CA ALA A 70 -10.21 7.57 20.13
C ALA A 70 -8.76 7.87 19.70
N GLY A 71 -7.89 8.25 20.65
CA GLY A 71 -6.46 8.44 20.41
C GLY A 71 -5.76 7.16 19.91
N MET A 72 -6.07 6.00 20.49
CA MET A 72 -5.54 4.71 20.02
C MET A 72 -6.02 4.36 18.61
N ILE A 73 -7.31 4.55 18.32
CA ILE A 73 -7.86 4.29 17.00
C ILE A 73 -7.23 5.23 15.96
N SER A 74 -7.12 6.52 16.28
CA SER A 74 -6.45 7.50 15.42
C SER A 74 -5.00 7.12 15.14
N ALA A 75 -4.25 6.62 16.14
CA ALA A 75 -2.87 6.16 15.94
C ALA A 75 -2.80 4.97 14.96
N LYS A 76 -3.78 4.05 15.01
CA LYS A 76 -3.88 2.93 14.06
C LYS A 76 -4.24 3.37 12.65
N ILE A 77 -5.09 4.38 12.50
CA ILE A 77 -5.39 5.00 11.20
C ILE A 77 -4.09 5.57 10.60
N THR A 78 -3.33 6.35 11.38
CA THR A 78 -2.06 6.93 10.91
C THR A 78 -1.02 5.87 10.53
N GLU A 79 -0.91 4.79 11.31
CA GLU A 79 -0.02 3.66 10.99
C GLU A 79 -0.39 3.00 9.65
N LEU A 80 -1.70 2.77 9.43
CA LEU A 80 -2.19 2.22 8.17
C LEU A 80 -1.97 3.16 6.98
N ASP A 81 -2.25 4.45 7.13
CA ASP A 81 -2.04 5.44 6.07
C ASP A 81 -0.57 5.49 5.63
N SER A 82 0.36 5.45 6.59
CA SER A 82 1.80 5.39 6.33
C SER A 82 2.20 4.11 5.59
N PHE A 83 1.70 2.97 6.05
CA PHE A 83 2.02 1.67 5.45
C PHE A 83 1.46 1.52 4.04
N ILE A 84 0.22 1.96 3.81
CA ILE A 84 -0.43 1.98 2.48
C ILE A 84 0.39 2.84 1.50
N SER A 85 0.76 4.06 1.92
CA SER A 85 1.57 4.97 1.10
C SER A 85 2.94 4.37 0.73
N GLY A 86 3.59 3.71 1.69
CA GLY A 86 4.85 3.00 1.46
C GLY A 86 4.71 1.86 0.44
N LEU A 87 3.66 1.04 0.57
CA LEU A 87 3.39 -0.05 -0.38
C LEU A 87 3.06 0.44 -1.78
N GLN A 88 2.27 1.52 -1.89
CA GLN A 88 1.95 2.12 -3.18
C GLN A 88 3.21 2.67 -3.86
N THR A 89 4.05 3.39 -3.11
CA THR A 89 5.33 3.92 -3.61
C THR A 89 6.26 2.79 -4.05
N HIS A 90 6.40 1.76 -3.23
CA HIS A 90 7.23 0.60 -3.57
C HIS A 90 6.71 -0.10 -4.84
N SER A 91 5.41 -0.33 -4.94
CA SER A 91 4.81 -0.97 -6.11
C SER A 91 4.98 -0.13 -7.37
N ALA A 92 4.84 1.20 -7.29
CA ALA A 92 5.08 2.11 -8.41
C ALA A 92 6.54 2.02 -8.90
N ASN A 93 7.52 1.99 -7.99
CA ASN A 93 8.93 1.83 -8.34
C ASN A 93 9.19 0.48 -9.04
N MET A 94 8.50 -0.59 -8.63
CA MET A 94 8.64 -1.91 -9.25
C MET A 94 8.03 -1.96 -10.66
N ILE A 95 6.89 -1.28 -10.87
CA ILE A 95 6.29 -1.13 -12.21
C ILE A 95 7.23 -0.32 -13.11
N GLU A 96 7.78 0.79 -12.61
CA GLU A 96 8.73 1.60 -13.37
C GLU A 96 9.99 0.79 -13.75
N LEU A 97 10.52 -0.01 -12.82
CA LEU A 97 11.64 -0.89 -13.11
C LEU A 97 11.28 -1.91 -14.19
N ALA A 98 10.09 -2.51 -14.14
CA ALA A 98 9.62 -3.44 -15.16
C ALA A 98 9.57 -2.79 -16.55
N ASP A 99 9.05 -1.57 -16.64
CA ASP A 99 8.94 -0.83 -17.90
C ASP A 99 10.31 -0.45 -18.47
N ARG A 100 11.24 -0.02 -17.60
CA ARG A 100 12.62 0.28 -18.00
C ARG A 100 13.34 -0.96 -18.52
N THR A 101 13.19 -2.11 -17.85
CA THR A 101 13.78 -3.38 -18.28
C THR A 101 13.22 -3.82 -19.62
N HIS A 102 11.89 -3.78 -19.79
CA HIS A 102 11.26 -4.11 -21.06
C HIS A 102 11.75 -3.21 -22.21
N GLY A 103 11.83 -1.90 -21.96
CA GLY A 103 12.36 -0.95 -22.95
C GLY A 103 13.83 -1.20 -23.31
N ALA A 104 14.66 -1.63 -22.35
CA ALA A 104 16.04 -1.99 -22.60
C ALA A 104 16.15 -3.26 -23.47
N ASP A 105 15.34 -4.28 -23.20
CA ASP A 105 15.31 -5.52 -23.97
C ASP A 105 14.88 -5.29 -25.44
N LEU A 106 13.89 -4.42 -25.66
CA LEU A 106 13.46 -4.02 -26.99
C LEU A 106 14.59 -3.31 -27.76
N ARG A 107 15.28 -2.36 -27.11
CA ARG A 107 16.41 -1.64 -27.73
C ARG A 107 17.59 -2.57 -28.04
N ALA A 108 17.89 -3.49 -27.14
CA ALA A 108 18.94 -4.49 -27.36
C ALA A 108 18.59 -5.37 -28.56
N THR A 109 17.35 -5.87 -28.62
CA THR A 109 16.84 -6.67 -29.74
C THR A 109 16.89 -5.90 -31.06
N GLU A 110 16.46 -4.64 -31.08
CA GLU A 110 16.52 -3.79 -32.28
C GLU A 110 17.96 -3.58 -32.75
N THR A 111 18.88 -3.33 -31.82
CA THR A 111 20.30 -3.13 -32.12
C THR A 111 20.91 -4.40 -32.70
N LEU A 112 20.65 -5.56 -32.09
CA LEU A 112 21.13 -6.86 -32.58
C LEU A 112 20.56 -7.17 -33.97
N ASN A 113 19.27 -6.90 -34.20
CA ASN A 113 18.65 -7.07 -35.51
C ASN A 113 19.27 -6.16 -36.59
N LYS A 114 19.61 -4.92 -36.25
CA LYS A 114 20.32 -4.01 -37.17
C LYS A 114 21.71 -4.52 -37.51
N ILE A 115 22.45 -5.01 -36.51
CA ILE A 115 23.78 -5.61 -36.72
C ILE A 115 23.68 -6.85 -37.61
N ALA A 116 22.76 -7.76 -37.33
CA ALA A 116 22.54 -8.97 -38.13
C ALA A 116 22.25 -8.64 -39.60
N ARG A 117 21.33 -7.71 -39.87
CA ARG A 117 21.03 -7.27 -41.24
C ARG A 117 22.22 -6.59 -41.93
N GLY A 118 23.02 -5.83 -41.18
CA GLY A 118 24.24 -5.21 -41.70
C GLY A 118 25.30 -6.24 -42.09
N LEU A 119 25.42 -7.33 -41.32
CA LEU A 119 26.29 -8.46 -41.63
C LEU A 119 25.80 -9.25 -42.85
N ASP A 120 24.50 -9.52 -42.94
CA ASP A 120 23.90 -10.22 -44.11
C ASP A 120 24.14 -9.45 -45.42
N GLY A 121 24.15 -8.12 -45.38
CA GLY A 121 24.44 -7.26 -46.53
C GLY A 121 25.91 -7.24 -46.97
N LEU A 122 26.83 -7.76 -46.16
CA LEU A 122 28.26 -7.85 -46.46
C LEU A 122 28.66 -9.19 -47.11
N GLY A 123 27.72 -10.12 -47.29
CA GLY A 123 27.93 -11.36 -48.05
C GLY A 123 28.99 -12.30 -47.46
N VAL A 124 29.11 -12.34 -46.13
CA VAL A 124 29.84 -13.40 -45.39
C VAL A 124 28.88 -14.52 -45.04
#